data_AF-A0A1F4KD40-F1
#
_entry.id   AF-A0A1F4KD40-F1
#
_cell.length_a   1.000
_cell.length_b   1.000
_cell.length_c   1.000
_cell.angle_alpha   90.00
_cell.angle_beta   90.00
_cell.angle_gamma   90.00
#
_symmetry.space_group_name_H-M   'P 1'
#
loop_
_entity.id
_entity.type
_entity.pdbx_description
1 polymer ?
#
loop_
_entity_poly.entity_id
_entity_poly.type
_entity_poly.pdbx_seq_one_letter_code
_entity_poly.pdbx_strand_id
1 'polypeptide(L)'
;MLSAVGAFSWALSPGAYRCVSFNAGGAGGRCPSAPPIEIRADGSYTESSTTGRYTLKDGQIVFSESRIRGPGQLIGDNAFRFQYSYNGLAHTSTYQCFRCTGAVASSEPASGGAATQVGVTLLIEFSESVAGATGFVIVPRESASRFKHYAALPAGAVSGLVVDVSQSLLRLETNRNNRLVVNRPYVVFLVYPAETVAVAAFHLPSTKTDYEGRLTGGIYRGGLPQASSVAPPPANDPPPSAVGGGFPAGPTAYPAPPGSPMQGSPAPDASADPAQALEGFARTLKNIGDLFNALGQQGQALPVGASGPSSDPAPVPGSYTTPSAYPTAPTEPSSSYPPPSAYPDPLAGAPGGYPPSAPTTSAPPPKCHPNIPKYSQPDCVE
;
A
#
# COMPACT_ATOMS: atom_id res chain seq x y z
N MET A 1 -21.82 -23.00 -29.63
CA MET A 1 -21.32 -21.62 -29.49
C MET A 1 -20.22 -21.65 -28.43
N LEU A 2 -18.95 -21.68 -28.83
CA LEU A 2 -17.82 -21.50 -27.90
C LEU A 2 -17.65 -20.00 -27.66
N SER A 3 -17.91 -19.53 -26.44
CA SER A 3 -17.56 -18.16 -26.05
C SER A 3 -16.04 -18.05 -25.96
N ALA A 4 -15.45 -17.17 -26.76
CA ALA A 4 -14.06 -16.78 -26.62
C ALA A 4 -13.87 -16.10 -25.26
N VAL A 5 -13.16 -16.78 -24.35
CA VAL A 5 -12.71 -16.17 -23.10
C VAL A 5 -11.57 -15.23 -23.50
N GLY A 6 -11.83 -13.92 -23.50
CA GLY A 6 -10.81 -12.91 -23.77
C GLY A 6 -9.68 -13.04 -22.75
N ALA A 7 -8.44 -13.15 -23.23
CA ALA A 7 -7.27 -13.14 -22.38
C ALA A 7 -7.20 -11.78 -21.67
N PHE A 8 -7.38 -11.78 -20.35
CA PHE A 8 -7.10 -10.61 -19.52
C PHE A 8 -5.59 -10.42 -19.47
N SER A 9 -5.09 -9.41 -20.18
CA SER A 9 -3.70 -8.97 -20.06
C SER A 9 -3.57 -8.07 -18.85
N TRP A 10 -2.95 -8.58 -17.79
CA TRP A 10 -2.49 -7.76 -16.67
C TRP A 10 -1.34 -6.89 -17.16
N ALA A 11 -1.54 -5.58 -17.20
CA ALA A 11 -0.51 -4.61 -17.53
C ALA A 11 -0.11 -3.86 -16.27
N LEU A 12 1.16 -4.00 -15.86
CA LEU A 12 1.72 -3.21 -14.78
C LEU A 12 2.21 -1.88 -15.35
N SER A 13 1.77 -0.75 -14.78
CA SER A 13 2.19 0.58 -15.25
C SER A 13 3.69 0.78 -15.02
N PRO A 14 4.48 1.16 -16.06
CA PRO A 14 5.88 1.53 -15.87
C PRO A 14 6.00 2.71 -14.90
N GLY A 15 6.94 2.63 -13.97
CA GLY A 15 7.10 3.63 -12.93
C GLY A 15 7.81 3.16 -11.67
N ALA A 16 7.87 4.05 -10.68
CA ALA A 16 8.43 3.73 -9.38
C ALA A 16 7.33 3.27 -8.40
N TYR A 17 7.57 2.12 -7.78
CA TYR A 17 6.73 1.49 -6.79
C TYR A 17 7.40 1.55 -5.42
N ARG A 18 6.74 2.16 -4.44
CA ARG A 18 7.27 2.28 -3.09
C ARG A 18 6.68 1.21 -2.20
N CYS A 19 7.49 0.68 -1.30
CA CYS A 19 6.99 -0.18 -0.24
C CYS A 19 6.09 0.66 0.67
N VAL A 20 4.81 0.27 0.75
CA VAL A 20 3.82 0.98 1.56
C VAL A 20 3.50 0.22 2.85
N SER A 21 3.60 -1.11 2.83
CA SER A 21 3.47 -1.94 4.03
C SER A 21 4.42 -3.13 4.00
N PHE A 22 4.83 -3.54 5.19
CA PHE A 22 5.63 -4.72 5.44
C PHE A 22 5.11 -5.43 6.70
N ASN A 23 5.20 -6.74 6.74
CA ASN A 23 4.95 -7.56 7.93
C ASN A 23 6.00 -8.67 7.98
N ALA A 24 6.68 -8.82 9.12
CA ALA A 24 7.62 -9.89 9.41
C ALA A 24 7.21 -10.63 10.67
N GLY A 25 6.74 -11.88 10.54
CA GLY A 25 6.37 -12.71 11.68
C GLY A 25 5.27 -12.10 12.56
N GLY A 26 4.35 -11.32 11.98
CA GLY A 26 3.29 -10.62 12.70
C GLY A 26 3.64 -9.17 13.09
N ALA A 27 4.93 -8.79 13.09
CA ALA A 27 5.33 -7.40 13.28
C ALA A 27 5.21 -6.62 11.97
N GLY A 28 4.16 -5.80 11.86
CA GLY A 28 3.84 -5.00 10.68
C GLY A 28 4.15 -3.52 10.82
N GLY A 29 4.34 -2.84 9.69
CA GLY A 29 4.52 -1.39 9.64
C GLY A 29 4.59 -0.84 8.23
N ARG A 30 4.74 0.48 8.13
CA ARG A 30 5.08 1.14 6.86
C ARG A 30 6.57 0.97 6.59
N CYS A 31 6.95 0.84 5.33
CA CYS A 31 8.34 0.67 4.89
C CYS A 31 8.84 1.83 3.99
N PRO A 32 8.74 3.10 4.44
CA PRO A 32 9.09 4.24 3.61
C PRO A 32 10.58 4.33 3.28
N SER A 33 11.44 3.73 4.11
CA SER A 33 12.89 3.69 3.91
C SER A 33 13.35 2.63 2.90
N ALA A 34 12.48 1.70 2.50
CA ALA A 34 12.83 0.71 1.49
C ALA A 34 13.04 1.41 0.13
N PRO A 35 14.09 1.04 -0.63
CA PRO A 35 14.31 1.57 -1.95
C PRO A 35 13.10 1.25 -2.85
N PRO A 36 12.67 2.20 -3.69
CA PRO A 36 11.59 1.93 -4.63
C PRO A 36 12.02 0.89 -5.66
N ILE A 37 11.05 0.15 -6.17
CA ILE A 37 11.21 -0.74 -7.31
C ILE A 37 10.76 0.04 -8.55
N GLU A 38 11.69 0.31 -9.45
CA GLU A 38 11.40 0.96 -10.73
C GLU A 38 11.11 -0.11 -11.77
N ILE A 39 9.90 -0.11 -12.31
CA ILE A 39 9.45 -0.97 -13.40
C ILE A 39 9.55 -0.18 -14.70
N ARG A 40 10.27 -0.70 -15.69
CA ARG A 40 10.42 -0.05 -17.00
C ARG A 40 9.49 -0.68 -18.03
N ALA A 41 9.12 0.10 -19.04
CA ALA A 41 8.24 -0.34 -20.13
C ALA A 41 8.87 -1.44 -21.01
N ASP A 42 10.20 -1.53 -21.03
CA ASP A 42 10.95 -2.53 -21.78
C ASP A 42 10.93 -3.93 -21.13
N GLY A 43 10.33 -4.08 -19.94
CA GLY A 43 10.31 -5.33 -19.18
C GLY A 43 11.49 -5.50 -18.19
N SER A 44 12.31 -4.46 -18.00
CA SER A 44 13.36 -4.44 -16.96
C SER A 44 12.85 -3.82 -15.65
N TYR A 45 13.55 -4.09 -14.56
CA TYR A 45 13.34 -3.40 -13.29
C TYR A 45 14.66 -3.05 -12.59
N THR A 46 14.62 -2.05 -11.72
CA THR A 46 15.71 -1.71 -10.79
C THR A 46 15.19 -1.58 -9.36
N GLU A 47 15.94 -2.12 -8.41
CA GLU A 47 15.70 -1.96 -6.98
C GLU A 47 17.05 -1.82 -6.27
N SER A 48 17.33 -0.62 -5.76
CA SER A 48 18.68 -0.28 -5.25
C SER A 48 19.75 -0.58 -6.31
N SER A 49 20.75 -1.41 -6.01
CA SER A 49 21.79 -1.86 -6.93
C SER A 49 21.39 -3.08 -7.80
N THR A 50 20.23 -3.68 -7.55
CA THR A 50 19.78 -4.87 -8.31
C THR A 50 19.04 -4.44 -9.57
N THR A 51 19.48 -4.94 -10.72
CA THR A 51 18.82 -4.73 -12.02
C THR A 51 18.47 -6.08 -12.60
N GLY A 52 17.26 -6.23 -13.14
CA GLY A 52 16.83 -7.50 -13.74
C GLY A 52 15.69 -7.34 -14.73
N ARG A 53 15.09 -8.47 -15.11
CA ARG A 53 13.88 -8.55 -15.92
C ARG A 53 12.69 -8.90 -15.03
N TYR A 54 11.51 -8.40 -15.36
CA TYR A 54 10.26 -8.88 -14.75
C TYR A 54 9.40 -9.58 -15.79
N THR A 55 8.58 -10.52 -15.32
CA THR A 55 7.55 -11.17 -16.13
C THR A 55 6.22 -11.12 -15.39
N LEU A 56 5.14 -10.97 -16.14
CA LEU A 56 3.77 -11.02 -15.63
C LEU A 56 3.15 -12.33 -16.08
N LYS A 57 2.73 -13.18 -15.14
CA LYS A 57 2.12 -14.48 -15.43
C LYS A 57 1.07 -14.80 -14.38
N ASP A 58 -0.13 -15.20 -14.80
CA ASP A 58 -1.21 -15.64 -13.91
C ASP A 58 -1.55 -14.64 -12.78
N GLY A 59 -1.51 -13.34 -13.09
CA GLY A 59 -1.74 -12.27 -12.11
C GLY A 59 -0.60 -12.08 -11.11
N GLN A 60 0.59 -12.61 -11.39
CA GLN A 60 1.79 -12.48 -10.57
C GLN A 60 2.90 -11.75 -11.33
N ILE A 61 3.74 -11.02 -10.60
CA ILE A 61 5.01 -10.45 -11.07
C ILE A 61 6.18 -11.28 -10.54
N VAL A 62 7.08 -11.68 -11.43
CA VAL A 62 8.29 -12.42 -11.07
C VAL A 62 9.51 -11.62 -11.52
N PHE A 63 10.43 -11.38 -10.58
CA PHE A 63 11.68 -10.66 -10.80
C PHE A 63 12.85 -11.62 -10.94
N SER A 64 13.60 -11.53 -12.05
CA SER A 64 14.67 -12.49 -12.39
C SER A 64 15.80 -12.54 -11.35
N GLU A 65 16.15 -11.40 -10.76
CA GLU A 65 17.26 -11.28 -9.80
C GLU A 65 16.81 -11.25 -8.34
N SER A 66 15.50 -11.44 -8.07
CA SER A 66 15.02 -11.45 -6.68
C SER A 66 15.34 -12.79 -6.01
N ARG A 67 16.34 -12.78 -5.13
CA ARG A 67 16.77 -13.99 -4.40
C ARG A 67 15.93 -14.28 -3.16
N ILE A 68 15.28 -13.25 -2.60
CA ILE A 68 14.56 -13.34 -1.33
C ILE A 68 13.05 -13.41 -1.56
N ARG A 69 12.54 -12.61 -2.50
CA ARG A 69 11.11 -12.53 -2.80
C ARG A 69 10.80 -13.51 -3.92
N GLY A 70 9.83 -14.38 -3.70
CA GLY A 70 9.24 -15.21 -4.75
C GLY A 70 8.32 -14.40 -5.67
N PRO A 71 7.41 -15.05 -6.40
CA PRO A 71 6.37 -14.37 -7.17
C PRO A 71 5.55 -13.41 -6.30
N GLY A 72 5.34 -12.19 -6.79
CA GLY A 72 4.48 -11.20 -6.17
C GLY A 72 3.09 -11.23 -6.76
N GLN A 73 2.05 -11.23 -5.95
CA GLN A 73 0.67 -11.14 -6.42
C GLN A 73 0.37 -9.70 -6.87
N LEU A 74 -0.13 -9.51 -8.09
CA LEU A 74 -0.67 -8.22 -8.52
C LEU A 74 -1.95 -7.92 -7.75
N ILE A 75 -2.08 -6.68 -7.25
CA ILE A 75 -3.24 -6.18 -6.52
C ILE A 75 -3.77 -4.97 -7.29
N GLY A 76 -4.75 -5.22 -8.16
CA GLY A 76 -5.22 -4.21 -9.12
C GLY A 76 -4.13 -3.84 -10.14
N ASP A 77 -4.22 -2.62 -10.69
CA ASP A 77 -3.37 -2.17 -11.80
C ASP A 77 -2.05 -1.51 -11.34
N ASN A 78 -1.95 -1.17 -10.05
CA ASN A 78 -0.94 -0.24 -9.53
C ASN A 78 -0.30 -0.69 -8.21
N ALA A 79 -0.45 -1.95 -7.83
CA ALA A 79 0.21 -2.49 -6.66
C ALA A 79 0.54 -3.98 -6.85
N PHE A 80 1.52 -4.44 -6.10
CA PHE A 80 1.84 -5.85 -5.99
C PHE A 80 2.34 -6.18 -4.60
N ARG A 81 2.15 -7.44 -4.19
CA ARG A 81 2.50 -7.91 -2.85
C ARG A 81 3.27 -9.21 -2.92
N PHE A 82 4.43 -9.23 -2.26
CA PHE A 82 5.21 -10.44 -2.07
C PHE A 82 4.81 -11.11 -0.77
N GLN A 83 4.73 -12.43 -0.79
CA GLN A 83 4.70 -13.29 0.39
C GLN A 83 5.89 -14.25 0.28
N TYR A 84 6.73 -14.28 1.30
CA TYR A 84 7.95 -15.10 1.29
C TYR A 84 8.35 -15.48 2.71
N SER A 85 9.12 -16.55 2.86
CA SER A 85 9.74 -16.91 4.14
C SER A 85 11.17 -16.40 4.16
N TYR A 86 11.55 -15.73 5.24
CA TYR A 86 12.93 -15.29 5.45
C TYR A 86 13.31 -15.55 6.91
N ASN A 87 14.38 -16.32 7.10
CA ASN A 87 14.83 -16.85 8.40
C ASN A 87 13.72 -17.56 9.19
N GLY A 88 12.90 -18.37 8.51
CA GLY A 88 11.81 -19.15 9.12
C GLY A 88 10.58 -18.33 9.52
N LEU A 89 10.59 -17.01 9.31
CA LEU A 89 9.45 -16.13 9.56
C LEU A 89 8.70 -15.86 8.27
N ALA A 90 7.38 -15.74 8.33
CA ALA A 90 6.57 -15.31 7.20
C ALA A 90 6.69 -13.79 7.02
N HIS A 91 7.00 -13.36 5.80
CA HIS A 91 7.10 -11.96 5.41
C HIS A 91 6.06 -11.62 4.37
N THR A 92 5.51 -10.42 4.46
CA THR A 92 4.66 -9.83 3.44
C THR A 92 5.13 -8.41 3.16
N SER A 93 5.38 -8.06 1.90
CA SER A 93 5.68 -6.68 1.51
C SER A 93 4.75 -6.24 0.39
N THR A 94 4.13 -5.07 0.56
CA THR A 94 3.23 -4.48 -0.44
C THR A 94 3.87 -3.24 -1.02
N TYR A 95 3.94 -3.21 -2.34
CA TYR A 95 4.45 -2.10 -3.12
C TYR A 95 3.30 -1.44 -3.88
N GLN A 96 3.24 -0.13 -3.82
CA GLN A 96 2.25 0.66 -4.53
C GLN A 96 2.94 1.66 -5.45
N CYS A 97 2.39 1.82 -6.64
CA CYS A 97 2.80 2.84 -7.58
C CYS A 97 2.75 4.22 -6.94
N PHE A 98 3.86 4.97 -6.97
CA PHE A 98 3.90 6.36 -6.51
C PHE A 98 4.36 7.35 -7.59
N ARG A 99 4.97 6.86 -8.68
CA ARG A 99 5.35 7.64 -9.87
C ARG A 99 5.28 6.79 -11.14
N CYS A 100 4.09 6.30 -11.48
CA CYS A 100 3.90 5.57 -12.74
C CYS A 100 3.31 6.46 -13.82
N THR A 101 3.91 6.38 -15.00
CA THR A 101 3.44 7.05 -16.21
C THR A 101 2.35 6.16 -16.80
N GLY A 102 1.10 6.53 -16.57
CA GLY A 102 -0.02 5.85 -17.20
C GLY A 102 -0.60 4.70 -16.39
N ALA A 103 -0.96 4.95 -15.12
CA ALA A 103 -2.20 4.38 -14.64
C ALA A 103 -3.34 5.00 -15.47
N VAL A 104 -3.46 4.56 -16.72
CA VAL A 104 -4.67 4.76 -17.51
C VAL A 104 -5.70 4.02 -16.68
N ALA A 105 -6.51 4.75 -15.91
CA ALA A 105 -7.62 4.17 -15.17
C ALA A 105 -8.28 3.17 -16.12
N SER A 106 -8.34 1.88 -15.74
CA SER A 106 -8.93 0.81 -16.54
C SER A 106 -10.20 1.35 -17.19
N SER A 107 -10.07 1.72 -18.46
CA SER A 107 -11.14 2.36 -19.22
C SER A 107 -11.89 1.22 -19.86
N GLU A 108 -12.64 0.52 -19.02
CA GLU A 108 -13.82 -0.19 -19.51
C GLU A 108 -14.62 0.85 -20.31
N PRO A 109 -14.99 0.56 -21.57
CA PRO A 109 -15.59 1.55 -22.46
C PRO A 109 -16.87 2.09 -21.83
N ALA A 110 -16.80 3.34 -21.35
CA ALA A 110 -17.91 4.06 -20.74
C ALA A 110 -18.94 4.41 -21.82
N SER A 111 -19.80 3.44 -22.13
CA SER A 111 -21.09 3.68 -22.76
C SER A 111 -22.03 4.29 -21.71
N GLY A 112 -21.87 5.59 -21.45
CA GLY A 112 -22.67 6.35 -20.48
C GLY A 112 -21.81 7.41 -19.80
N GLY A 113 -22.28 8.66 -19.75
CA GLY A 113 -21.49 9.84 -19.38
C GLY A 113 -20.53 9.63 -18.19
N ALA A 114 -19.32 10.19 -18.31
CA ALA A 114 -18.24 10.04 -17.35
C ALA A 114 -18.74 10.24 -15.90
N ALA A 115 -18.88 9.15 -15.16
CA ALA A 115 -19.35 9.20 -13.79
C ALA A 115 -18.35 9.99 -12.95
N THR A 116 -18.83 10.94 -12.14
CA THR A 116 -17.95 11.72 -11.26
C THR A 116 -17.31 10.79 -10.23
N GLN A 117 -15.99 10.85 -10.12
CA GLN A 117 -15.23 10.05 -9.15
C GLN A 117 -14.48 10.96 -8.17
N VAL A 118 -14.48 10.60 -6.90
CA VAL A 118 -13.84 11.37 -5.81
C VAL A 118 -12.96 10.49 -4.93
N GLY A 119 -11.95 11.08 -4.30
CA GLY A 119 -11.22 10.44 -3.21
C GLY A 119 -12.09 10.34 -1.96
N VAL A 120 -11.76 9.40 -1.08
CA VAL A 120 -12.49 9.11 0.15
C VAL A 120 -11.50 8.93 1.30
N THR A 121 -11.74 9.69 2.37
CA THR A 121 -11.12 9.51 3.69
C THR A 121 -12.20 9.06 4.68
N LEU A 122 -12.03 7.88 5.29
CA LEU A 122 -12.99 7.32 6.24
C LEU A 122 -12.34 7.14 7.61
N LEU A 123 -12.96 7.66 8.65
CA LEU A 123 -12.69 7.28 10.04
C LEU A 123 -13.69 6.22 10.47
N ILE A 124 -13.23 5.03 10.83
CA ILE A 124 -14.10 3.92 11.26
C ILE A 124 -13.86 3.62 12.74
N GLU A 125 -14.90 3.78 13.54
CA GLU A 125 -14.92 3.49 14.97
C GLU A 125 -15.52 2.13 15.26
N PHE A 126 -14.83 1.36 16.09
CA PHE A 126 -15.26 0.05 16.53
C PHE A 126 -15.54 0.07 18.04
N SER A 127 -16.49 -0.75 18.49
CA SER A 127 -16.73 -0.96 19.93
C SER A 127 -15.64 -1.83 20.57
N GLU A 128 -14.88 -2.56 19.76
CA GLU A 128 -13.82 -3.46 20.18
C GLU A 128 -12.53 -3.20 19.38
N SER A 129 -11.41 -3.78 19.85
CA SER A 129 -10.13 -3.65 19.16
C SER A 129 -10.15 -4.37 17.82
N VAL A 130 -9.68 -3.69 16.78
CA VAL A 130 -9.56 -4.24 15.41
C VAL A 130 -8.12 -4.26 14.92
N ALA A 131 -7.16 -4.22 15.84
CA ALA A 131 -5.73 -4.24 15.57
C ALA A 131 -5.33 -5.41 14.64
N GLY A 132 -4.27 -5.20 13.85
CA GLY A 132 -3.74 -6.20 12.92
C GLY A 132 -4.35 -6.13 11.52
N ALA A 133 -5.30 -5.21 11.27
CA ALA A 133 -5.73 -4.90 9.91
C ALA A 133 -4.57 -4.28 9.13
N THR A 134 -4.18 -4.90 8.02
CA THR A 134 -3.03 -4.46 7.21
C THR A 134 -3.43 -3.57 6.04
N GLY A 135 -4.71 -3.56 5.67
CA GLY A 135 -5.24 -2.81 4.55
C GLY A 135 -6.75 -2.83 4.52
N PHE A 136 -7.32 -2.17 3.52
CA PHE A 136 -8.75 -2.14 3.30
C PHE A 136 -9.09 -2.31 1.83
N VAL A 137 -10.33 -2.72 1.57
CA VAL A 137 -10.94 -2.71 0.24
C VAL A 137 -12.33 -2.12 0.35
N ILE A 138 -12.66 -1.14 -0.48
CA ILE A 138 -14.00 -0.58 -0.60
C ILE A 138 -14.60 -1.12 -1.89
N VAL A 139 -15.71 -1.87 -1.79
CA VAL A 139 -16.31 -2.62 -2.89
C VAL A 139 -17.72 -2.09 -3.16
N PRO A 140 -18.14 -1.88 -4.41
CA PRO A 140 -19.54 -1.59 -4.74
C PRO A 140 -20.46 -2.65 -4.13
N ARG A 141 -21.56 -2.21 -3.51
CA ARG A 141 -22.43 -3.11 -2.72
C ARG A 141 -22.95 -4.31 -3.53
N GLU A 142 -23.23 -4.13 -4.82
CA GLU A 142 -23.68 -5.17 -5.76
C GLU A 142 -22.63 -6.26 -6.03
N SER A 143 -21.34 -5.97 -5.80
CA SER A 143 -20.23 -6.91 -5.96
C SER A 143 -19.72 -7.46 -4.62
N ALA A 144 -20.07 -6.81 -3.51
CA ALA A 144 -19.54 -7.12 -2.18
C ALA A 144 -19.84 -8.55 -1.71
N SER A 145 -21.01 -9.12 -2.06
CA SER A 145 -21.38 -10.49 -1.67
C SER A 145 -20.52 -11.57 -2.32
N ARG A 146 -19.83 -11.25 -3.42
CA ARG A 146 -18.95 -12.16 -4.16
C ARG A 146 -17.47 -11.93 -3.87
N PHE A 147 -17.15 -10.84 -3.19
CA PHE A 147 -15.77 -10.51 -2.86
C PHE A 147 -15.25 -11.45 -1.78
N LYS A 148 -14.08 -12.03 -2.03
CA LYS A 148 -13.41 -12.98 -1.12
C LYS A 148 -11.99 -12.49 -0.83
N HIS A 149 -11.43 -12.98 0.26
CA HIS A 149 -10.03 -12.76 0.59
C HIS A 149 -9.13 -13.12 -0.61
N TYR A 150 -8.27 -12.19 -1.00
CA TYR A 150 -7.36 -12.31 -2.16
C TYR A 150 -8.02 -12.50 -3.54
N ALA A 151 -9.33 -12.31 -3.66
CA ALA A 151 -9.96 -12.24 -4.97
C ALA A 151 -9.48 -11.00 -5.75
N ALA A 152 -9.55 -11.09 -7.08
CA ALA A 152 -9.39 -9.91 -7.93
C ALA A 152 -10.39 -8.82 -7.52
N LEU A 153 -9.97 -7.56 -7.56
CA LEU A 153 -10.84 -6.44 -7.23
C LEU A 153 -11.95 -6.32 -8.28
N PRO A 154 -13.23 -6.29 -7.89
CA PRO A 154 -14.31 -6.08 -8.84
C PRO A 154 -14.28 -4.64 -9.38
N ALA A 155 -14.86 -4.43 -10.56
CA ALA A 155 -14.90 -3.11 -11.19
C ALA A 155 -15.51 -2.05 -10.25
N GLY A 156 -14.81 -0.91 -10.12
CA GLY A 156 -15.20 0.19 -9.24
C GLY A 156 -14.88 -0.01 -7.75
N ALA A 157 -14.20 -1.12 -7.39
CA ALA A 157 -13.61 -1.27 -6.06
C ALA A 157 -12.25 -0.59 -5.99
N VAL A 158 -11.86 -0.19 -4.79
CA VAL A 158 -10.55 0.39 -4.49
C VAL A 158 -9.93 -0.29 -3.28
N SER A 159 -8.62 -0.34 -3.22
CA SER A 159 -7.87 -0.85 -2.07
C SER A 159 -6.86 0.16 -1.57
N GLY A 160 -6.53 0.09 -0.28
CA GLY A 160 -5.51 0.94 0.32
C GLY A 160 -4.99 0.36 1.63
N LEU A 161 -4.18 1.16 2.32
CA LEU A 161 -3.66 0.81 3.63
C LEU A 161 -4.52 1.42 4.74
N VAL A 162 -4.65 0.66 5.82
CA VAL A 162 -5.22 1.17 7.06
C VAL A 162 -4.16 2.00 7.77
N VAL A 163 -4.59 3.12 8.36
CA VAL A 163 -3.80 3.90 9.31
C VAL A 163 -4.44 3.72 10.67
N ASP A 164 -3.74 3.06 11.59
CA ASP A 164 -4.18 2.93 12.96
C ASP A 164 -4.11 4.30 13.64
N VAL A 165 -5.25 4.82 14.09
CA VAL A 165 -5.31 6.03 14.92
C VAL A 165 -5.34 5.63 16.40
N SER A 166 -6.09 4.58 16.71
CA SER A 166 -6.10 3.88 17.99
C SER A 166 -6.45 2.39 17.79
N GLN A 167 -6.54 1.61 18.85
CA GLN A 167 -6.96 0.20 18.77
C GLN A 167 -8.39 0.01 18.23
N SER A 168 -9.25 1.02 18.37
CA SER A 168 -10.66 0.99 17.99
C SER A 168 -11.02 2.07 16.96
N LEU A 169 -10.04 2.82 16.45
CA LEU A 169 -10.26 3.87 15.44
C LEU A 169 -9.26 3.71 14.30
N LEU A 170 -9.80 3.46 13.11
CA LEU A 170 -9.04 3.31 11.89
C LEU A 170 -9.28 4.50 10.95
N ARG A 171 -8.23 4.99 10.31
CA ARG A 171 -8.33 5.95 9.19
C ARG A 171 -8.00 5.23 7.89
N LEU A 172 -8.92 5.28 6.94
CA LEU A 172 -8.78 4.71 5.61
C LEU A 172 -8.68 5.87 4.62
N GLU A 173 -7.68 5.84 3.74
CA GLU A 173 -7.50 6.88 2.74
C GLU A 173 -7.34 6.25 1.36
N THR A 174 -8.19 6.66 0.44
CA THR A 174 -7.95 6.37 -0.98
C THR A 174 -6.99 7.39 -1.56
N ASN A 175 -6.04 6.96 -2.40
CA ASN A 175 -5.15 7.89 -3.10
C ASN A 175 -5.82 8.54 -4.32
N ARG A 176 -5.13 9.47 -4.99
CA ARG A 176 -5.62 10.18 -6.19
C ARG A 176 -6.03 9.25 -7.35
N ASN A 177 -5.48 8.04 -7.41
CA ASN A 177 -5.73 7.08 -8.48
C ASN A 177 -6.85 6.08 -8.11
N ASN A 178 -7.33 6.12 -6.86
CA ASN A 178 -8.30 5.19 -6.28
C ASN A 178 -9.60 5.93 -5.97
N ARG A 179 -10.27 6.45 -7.00
CA ARG A 179 -11.48 7.23 -6.82
C ARG A 179 -12.73 6.37 -6.89
N LEU A 180 -13.74 6.76 -6.10
CA LEU A 180 -15.04 6.08 -6.04
C LEU A 180 -16.09 6.90 -6.79
N VAL A 181 -16.99 6.19 -7.48
CA VAL A 181 -18.11 6.78 -8.20
C VAL A 181 -19.14 7.30 -7.20
N VAL A 182 -19.49 8.58 -7.29
CA VAL A 182 -20.50 9.21 -6.43
C VAL A 182 -21.90 8.65 -6.68
N ASN A 183 -22.81 8.84 -5.73
CA ASN A 183 -24.18 8.31 -5.71
C ASN A 183 -24.26 6.78 -5.76
N ARG A 184 -23.27 6.09 -5.19
CA ARG A 184 -23.20 4.62 -5.18
C ARG A 184 -23.00 4.08 -3.75
N PRO A 185 -23.69 2.99 -3.38
CA PRO A 185 -23.46 2.31 -2.12
C PRO A 185 -22.21 1.43 -2.16
N TYR A 186 -21.45 1.44 -1.08
CA TYR A 186 -20.19 0.71 -0.92
C TYR A 186 -20.17 -0.08 0.39
N VAL A 187 -19.39 -1.16 0.39
CA VAL A 187 -19.04 -1.95 1.58
C VAL A 187 -17.53 -1.87 1.78
N VAL A 188 -17.14 -1.54 3.01
CA VAL A 188 -15.75 -1.51 3.44
C VAL A 188 -15.39 -2.87 4.02
N PHE A 189 -14.28 -3.42 3.56
CA PHE A 189 -13.65 -4.61 4.10
C PHE A 189 -12.29 -4.28 4.69
N LEU A 190 -11.98 -4.81 5.87
CA LEU A 190 -10.62 -4.81 6.41
C LEU A 190 -9.91 -6.09 5.98
N VAL A 191 -8.62 -5.95 5.66
CA VAL A 191 -7.76 -7.04 5.21
C VAL A 191 -6.79 -7.40 6.32
N TYR A 192 -6.93 -8.60 6.85
CA TYR A 192 -6.01 -9.25 7.78
C TYR A 192 -5.14 -10.26 7.01
N PRO A 193 -4.04 -10.76 7.58
CA PRO A 193 -3.19 -11.74 6.89
C PRO A 193 -3.91 -13.04 6.47
N ALA A 194 -4.91 -13.47 7.25
CA ALA A 194 -5.62 -14.73 7.03
C ALA A 194 -7.05 -14.56 6.49
N GLU A 195 -7.62 -13.37 6.57
CA GLU A 195 -9.01 -13.14 6.19
C GLU A 195 -9.29 -11.70 5.72
N THR A 196 -10.45 -11.53 5.09
CA THR A 196 -10.99 -10.21 4.75
C THR A 196 -12.40 -10.13 5.28
N VAL A 197 -12.69 -9.10 6.09
CA VAL A 197 -13.93 -9.01 6.85
C VAL A 197 -14.66 -7.73 6.50
N ALA A 198 -15.96 -7.83 6.18
CA ALA A 198 -16.80 -6.67 5.98
C ALA A 198 -16.98 -5.95 7.33
N VAL A 199 -16.76 -4.64 7.35
CA VAL A 199 -16.80 -3.84 8.59
C VAL A 199 -17.81 -2.72 8.61
N ALA A 200 -18.13 -2.15 7.45
CA ALA A 200 -19.07 -1.03 7.35
C ALA A 200 -19.66 -0.96 5.95
N ALA A 201 -20.79 -0.27 5.81
CA ALA A 201 -21.32 0.14 4.52
C ALA A 201 -21.71 1.61 4.57
N PHE A 202 -21.55 2.29 3.45
CA PHE A 202 -21.92 3.69 3.30
C PHE A 202 -22.42 3.99 1.90
N HIS A 203 -23.16 5.08 1.75
CA HIS A 203 -23.51 5.63 0.45
C HIS A 203 -22.65 6.85 0.19
N LEU A 204 -21.91 6.87 -0.93
CA LEU A 204 -21.10 8.02 -1.29
C LEU A 204 -22.00 9.09 -1.92
N PRO A 205 -22.22 10.26 -1.29
CA PRO A 205 -23.16 11.26 -1.81
C PRO A 205 -22.65 11.89 -3.11
N SER A 206 -23.55 12.56 -3.83
CA SER A 206 -23.20 13.39 -4.99
C SER A 206 -22.30 14.55 -4.56
N THR A 207 -21.01 14.45 -4.81
CA THR A 207 -20.05 15.52 -4.53
C THR A 207 -19.07 15.71 -5.69
N LYS A 208 -18.51 16.92 -5.81
CA LYS A 208 -17.45 17.24 -6.78
C LYS A 208 -16.06 17.25 -6.14
N THR A 209 -15.99 17.15 -4.82
CA THR A 209 -14.74 17.15 -4.03
C THR A 209 -14.55 15.81 -3.33
N ASP A 210 -13.33 15.56 -2.86
CA ASP A 210 -13.04 14.39 -2.04
C ASP A 210 -13.98 14.35 -0.82
N TYR A 211 -14.41 13.14 -0.45
CA TYR A 211 -15.36 12.88 0.63
C TYR A 211 -14.63 12.49 1.90
N GLU A 212 -14.99 13.12 3.01
CA GLU A 212 -14.54 12.73 4.35
C GLU A 212 -15.76 12.30 5.18
N GLY A 213 -15.68 11.13 5.81
CA GLY A 213 -16.79 10.58 6.58
C GLY A 213 -16.36 9.77 7.79
N ARG A 214 -17.25 9.68 8.77
CA ARG A 214 -17.08 8.88 9.99
C ARG A 214 -18.10 7.75 10.00
N LEU A 215 -17.66 6.51 10.20
CA LEU A 215 -18.47 5.30 10.16
C LEU A 215 -18.39 4.56 11.50
N THR A 216 -19.49 3.96 11.91
CA THR A 216 -19.47 2.92 12.95
C THR A 216 -19.17 1.58 12.27
N GLY A 217 -18.08 0.96 12.68
CA GLY A 217 -17.65 -0.36 12.25
C GLY A 217 -18.20 -1.47 13.16
N GLY A 218 -18.43 -2.64 12.58
CA GLY A 218 -18.73 -3.88 13.29
C GLY A 218 -18.24 -5.08 12.48
N ILE A 219 -17.94 -6.21 13.10
CA ILE A 219 -17.41 -7.39 12.38
C ILE A 219 -18.57 -8.24 11.85
N TYR A 220 -18.76 -8.31 10.52
CA TYR A 220 -19.86 -9.07 9.90
C TYR A 220 -19.38 -10.39 9.28
N ARG A 221 -19.50 -11.50 10.01
CA ARG A 221 -19.01 -12.85 9.59
C ARG A 221 -20.01 -13.71 8.80
N GLY A 222 -21.19 -13.18 8.48
CA GLY A 222 -22.26 -13.96 7.82
C GLY A 222 -23.24 -13.13 6.99
N GLY A 223 -22.90 -11.87 6.68
CA GLY A 223 -23.78 -10.97 5.94
C GLY A 223 -23.08 -9.65 5.62
N LEU A 224 -23.69 -8.83 4.78
CA LEU A 224 -23.19 -7.49 4.47
C LEU A 224 -23.79 -6.47 5.45
N PRO A 225 -23.01 -5.49 5.92
CA PRO A 225 -23.55 -4.36 6.68
C PRO A 225 -24.61 -3.62 5.86
N GLN A 226 -25.62 -3.09 6.56
CA GLN A 226 -26.54 -2.13 5.96
C GLN A 226 -25.83 -0.78 5.82
N ALA A 227 -26.04 -0.11 4.69
CA ALA A 227 -25.49 1.22 4.47
C ALA A 227 -26.15 2.20 5.44
N SER A 228 -25.36 2.77 6.34
CA SER A 228 -25.80 3.90 7.16
C SER A 228 -25.73 5.17 6.31
N SER A 229 -26.77 6.00 6.34
CA SER A 229 -26.67 7.36 5.83
C SER A 229 -25.80 8.15 6.80
N VAL A 230 -24.55 8.37 6.42
CA VAL A 230 -23.64 9.20 7.20
C VAL A 230 -24.01 10.64 6.89
N ALA A 231 -24.47 11.38 7.88
CA ALA A 231 -24.56 12.82 7.73
C ALA A 231 -23.14 13.33 7.45
N PRO A 232 -22.92 14.14 6.39
CA PRO A 232 -21.63 14.79 6.21
C PRO A 232 -21.28 15.54 7.51
N PRO A 233 -20.00 15.60 7.90
CA PRO A 233 -19.61 16.44 9.03
C PRO A 233 -20.22 17.83 8.83
N PRO A 234 -20.74 18.49 9.89
CA PRO A 234 -21.31 19.82 9.75
C PRO A 234 -20.29 20.67 9.01
N ALA A 235 -20.70 21.26 7.89
CA ALA A 235 -19.87 22.22 7.18
C ALA A 235 -19.44 23.24 8.24
N ASN A 236 -18.13 23.43 8.44
CA ASN A 236 -17.62 24.39 9.42
C ASN A 236 -18.41 25.68 9.27
N ASP A 237 -19.28 25.98 10.24
CA ASP A 237 -20.10 27.18 10.19
C ASP A 237 -19.12 28.36 10.05
N PRO A 238 -19.34 29.26 9.07
CA PRO A 238 -18.55 30.47 9.01
C PRO A 238 -18.67 31.18 10.37
N PRO A 239 -17.58 31.72 10.92
CA PRO A 239 -17.63 32.42 12.19
C PRO A 239 -18.76 33.45 12.13
N PRO A 240 -19.59 33.58 13.19
CA PRO A 240 -20.76 34.44 13.15
C PRO A 240 -20.34 35.83 12.68
N SER A 241 -20.89 36.23 11.53
CA SER A 241 -20.71 37.58 11.00
C SER A 241 -21.13 38.54 12.10
N ALA A 242 -20.21 39.40 12.52
CA ALA A 242 -20.44 40.41 13.53
C ALA A 242 -21.74 41.17 13.18
N VAL A 243 -22.76 40.96 14.00
CA VAL A 243 -24.01 41.70 13.92
C VAL A 243 -23.65 43.17 14.13
N GLY A 244 -23.77 43.95 13.05
CA GLY A 244 -23.65 45.40 13.07
C GLY A 244 -24.78 46.00 13.90
N GLY A 245 -24.55 46.12 15.20
CA GLY A 245 -25.34 46.96 16.09
C GLY A 245 -24.84 48.40 15.99
N GLY A 246 -25.65 49.27 15.41
CA GLY A 246 -25.41 50.71 15.40
C GLY A 246 -25.47 51.28 16.82
N PHE A 247 -24.46 52.06 17.21
CA PHE A 247 -24.48 52.89 18.40
C PHE A 247 -24.67 54.37 18.00
N PRO A 248 -25.56 55.12 18.66
CA PRO A 248 -25.72 56.55 18.41
C PRO A 248 -24.56 57.35 19.02
N ALA A 249 -24.21 58.44 18.33
CA ALA A 249 -23.19 59.39 18.73
C ALA A 249 -23.54 60.10 20.05
N GLY A 250 -22.59 60.13 20.97
CA GLY A 250 -22.62 60.95 22.19
C GLY A 250 -21.18 61.15 22.72
N PRO A 251 -20.78 62.37 23.09
CA PRO A 251 -19.39 62.66 23.44
C PRO A 251 -19.19 62.59 24.95
N THR A 252 -18.31 61.69 25.41
CA THR A 252 -17.70 61.82 26.74
C THR A 252 -16.26 61.33 26.68
N ALA A 253 -15.36 62.27 26.99
CA ALA A 253 -13.96 62.02 27.25
C ALA A 253 -13.81 61.15 28.50
N TYR A 254 -13.02 60.07 28.39
CA TYR A 254 -12.40 59.40 29.53
C TYR A 254 -10.93 59.10 29.22
N PRO A 255 -10.04 59.21 30.23
CA PRO A 255 -8.59 59.17 30.04
C PRO A 255 -8.07 57.74 29.80
N ALA A 256 -6.95 57.68 29.07
CA ALA A 256 -6.26 56.44 28.72
C ALA A 256 -5.78 55.67 29.97
N PRO A 257 -6.09 54.36 30.09
CA PRO A 257 -5.42 53.50 31.05
C PRO A 257 -4.00 53.12 30.57
N PRO A 258 -3.05 52.91 31.49
CA PRO A 258 -1.65 52.63 31.18
C PRO A 258 -1.47 51.26 30.55
N GLY A 259 -0.51 51.18 29.62
CA GLY A 259 -0.22 50.02 28.78
C GLY A 259 0.02 48.73 29.57
N SER A 260 -0.67 47.68 29.15
CA SER A 260 -0.35 46.30 29.51
C SER A 260 0.72 45.74 28.55
N PRO A 261 1.73 45.03 29.04
CA PRO A 261 2.75 44.42 28.20
C PRO A 261 2.16 43.26 27.38
N MET A 262 2.60 43.15 26.12
CA MET A 262 2.27 42.04 25.23
C MET A 262 2.76 40.71 25.83
N GLN A 263 1.82 39.80 26.12
CA GLN A 263 2.10 38.39 26.34
C GLN A 263 2.23 37.70 24.99
N GLY A 264 3.45 37.25 24.66
CA GLY A 264 3.71 36.41 23.50
C GLY A 264 3.08 35.03 23.68
N SER A 265 2.57 34.48 22.58
CA SER A 265 2.05 33.11 22.50
C SER A 265 3.11 32.09 22.97
N PRO A 266 2.76 31.13 23.83
CA PRO A 266 3.71 30.09 24.22
C PRO A 266 3.99 29.14 23.04
N ALA A 267 5.27 28.80 22.89
CA ALA A 267 5.73 27.75 21.98
C ALA A 267 5.11 26.39 22.39
N PRO A 268 4.90 25.45 21.44
CA PRO A 268 4.40 24.12 21.76
C PRO A 268 5.36 23.40 22.71
N ASP A 269 4.79 22.88 23.80
CA ASP A 269 5.46 22.10 24.83
C ASP A 269 6.20 20.91 24.21
N ALA A 270 7.53 20.95 24.28
CA ALA A 270 8.43 19.85 23.89
C ALA A 270 8.65 18.86 25.06
N SER A 271 7.67 18.71 25.94
CA SER A 271 7.72 17.87 27.14
C SER A 271 6.85 16.63 26.99
N ALA A 272 7.06 15.85 25.91
CA ALA A 272 6.65 14.45 25.94
C ALA A 272 7.53 13.74 26.98
N ASP A 273 6.94 13.42 28.12
CA ASP A 273 7.60 12.73 29.21
C ASP A 273 8.28 11.44 28.68
N PRO A 274 9.63 11.35 28.71
CA PRO A 274 10.34 10.18 28.21
C PRO A 274 9.90 8.88 28.91
N ALA A 275 9.32 8.96 30.11
CA ALA A 275 8.73 7.81 30.78
C ALA A 275 7.50 7.26 30.04
N GLN A 276 6.64 8.13 29.48
CA GLN A 276 5.47 7.70 28.70
C GLN A 276 5.86 7.07 27.36
N ALA A 277 6.89 7.61 26.70
CA ALA A 277 7.44 7.00 25.48
C ALA A 277 8.06 5.62 25.77
N LEU A 278 8.78 5.49 26.89
CA LEU A 278 9.38 4.22 27.32
C LEU A 278 8.31 3.19 27.72
N GLU A 279 7.22 3.63 28.36
CA GLU A 279 6.11 2.74 28.73
C GLU A 279 5.34 2.23 27.49
N GLY A 280 5.13 3.08 26.48
CA GLY A 280 4.56 2.68 25.18
C GLY A 280 5.45 1.65 24.45
N PHE A 281 6.76 1.84 24.50
CA PHE A 281 7.72 0.90 23.92
C PHE A 281 7.76 -0.44 24.67
N ALA A 282 7.80 -0.41 26.01
CA ALA A 282 7.77 -1.61 26.85
C ALA A 282 6.47 -2.43 26.64
N ARG A 283 5.34 -1.75 26.48
CA ARG A 283 4.04 -2.37 26.18
C ARG A 283 4.02 -3.02 24.79
N THR A 284 4.65 -2.39 23.80
CA THR A 284 4.82 -2.95 22.46
C THR A 284 5.68 -4.21 22.49
N LEU A 285 6.80 -4.19 23.21
CA LEU A 285 7.67 -5.36 23.38
C LEU A 285 6.97 -6.51 24.11
N LYS A 286 6.14 -6.20 25.13
CA LYS A 286 5.35 -7.21 25.83
C LYS A 286 4.34 -7.89 24.90
N ASN A 287 3.62 -7.13 24.07
CA ASN A 287 2.67 -7.68 23.11
C ASN A 287 3.35 -8.59 22.07
N ILE A 288 4.57 -8.23 21.65
CA ILE A 288 5.39 -9.07 20.78
C ILE A 288 5.80 -10.37 21.50
N GLY A 289 6.25 -10.27 22.76
CA GLY A 289 6.61 -11.42 23.58
C GLY A 289 5.44 -12.39 23.81
N ASP A 290 4.24 -11.86 24.11
CA ASP A 290 3.02 -12.66 24.31
C ASP A 290 2.61 -13.39 23.03
N LEU A 291 2.78 -12.77 21.85
CA LEU A 291 2.54 -13.40 20.55
C LEU A 291 3.51 -14.57 20.28
N PHE A 292 4.81 -14.39 20.55
CA PHE A 292 5.80 -15.46 20.39
C PHE A 292 5.53 -16.62 21.35
N ASN A 293 5.09 -16.33 22.57
CA ASN A 293 4.76 -17.36 23.56
C ASN A 293 3.54 -18.18 23.13
N ALA A 294 2.51 -17.53 22.58
CA ALA A 294 1.33 -18.20 22.03
C ALA A 294 1.65 -19.10 20.83
N LEU A 295 2.54 -18.66 19.93
CA LEU A 295 3.00 -19.45 18.78
C LEU A 295 3.87 -20.64 19.21
N GLY A 296 4.71 -20.47 20.23
CA GLY A 296 5.50 -21.55 20.82
C GLY A 296 4.64 -22.67 21.42
N GLN A 297 3.51 -22.32 22.03
CA GLN A 297 2.56 -23.30 22.59
C GLN A 297 1.78 -24.06 21.51
N GLN A 298 1.47 -23.43 20.37
CA GLN A 298 0.82 -24.13 19.25
C GLN A 298 1.73 -25.19 18.59
N GLY A 299 3.04 -24.97 18.59
CA GLY A 299 4.01 -25.95 18.08
C GLY A 299 4.09 -27.25 18.90
N GLN A 300 3.63 -27.25 20.15
CA GLN A 300 3.64 -28.43 21.02
C GLN A 300 2.32 -29.24 21.00
N ALA A 301 1.29 -28.74 20.32
CA ALA A 301 -0.06 -29.33 20.37
C ALA A 301 -0.41 -30.25 19.20
N LEU A 302 0.51 -30.55 18.28
CA LEU A 302 0.26 -31.50 17.18
C LEU A 302 0.63 -32.93 17.60
N PRO A 303 -0.35 -33.85 17.72
CA PRO A 303 -0.06 -35.27 17.95
C PRO A 303 0.53 -35.90 16.67
N VAL A 304 1.67 -36.56 16.85
CA VAL A 304 2.29 -37.42 15.83
C VAL A 304 1.52 -38.74 15.78
N GLY A 305 0.87 -39.02 14.64
CA GLY A 305 0.59 -40.39 14.18
C GLY A 305 -0.87 -40.77 13.96
N ALA A 306 -1.21 -41.11 12.72
CA ALA A 306 -1.94 -42.32 12.33
C ALA A 306 -2.11 -42.36 10.80
N SER A 307 -1.19 -43.05 10.11
CA SER A 307 -1.33 -43.48 8.72
C SER A 307 -2.15 -44.78 8.66
N GLY A 308 -3.29 -44.74 7.96
CA GLY A 308 -4.07 -45.92 7.58
C GLY A 308 -4.20 -46.01 6.05
N PRO A 309 -4.23 -47.23 5.45
CA PRO A 309 -4.06 -47.41 4.02
C PRO A 309 -5.36 -47.19 3.23
N SER A 310 -5.25 -46.45 2.13
CA SER A 310 -6.30 -46.27 1.11
C SER A 310 -6.13 -47.32 0.01
N SER A 311 -7.17 -48.10 -0.25
CA SER A 311 -7.26 -49.06 -1.36
C SER A 311 -7.79 -48.37 -2.62
N ASP A 312 -6.93 -48.24 -3.64
CA ASP A 312 -7.29 -47.85 -5.01
C ASP A 312 -7.90 -49.02 -5.80
N PRO A 313 -8.91 -48.77 -6.66
CA PRO A 313 -9.20 -49.62 -7.80
C PRO A 313 -8.61 -49.04 -9.10
N ALA A 314 -8.04 -49.93 -9.91
CA ALA A 314 -7.35 -49.69 -11.17
C ALA A 314 -8.23 -49.06 -12.29
N PRO A 315 -7.63 -48.28 -13.22
CA PRO A 315 -8.32 -47.88 -14.45
C PRO A 315 -8.03 -48.81 -15.63
N VAL A 316 -9.09 -49.02 -16.43
CA VAL A 316 -9.17 -49.78 -17.69
C VAL A 316 -8.56 -48.98 -18.85
N PRO A 317 -7.88 -49.61 -19.84
CA PRO A 317 -7.23 -48.89 -20.94
C PRO A 317 -8.23 -48.56 -22.08
N GLY A 318 -8.31 -47.27 -22.43
CA GLY A 318 -9.05 -46.77 -23.59
C GLY A 318 -8.12 -46.02 -24.54
N SER A 319 -7.93 -46.58 -25.73
CA SER A 319 -7.15 -46.09 -26.86
C SER A 319 -7.72 -44.81 -27.49
N TYR A 320 -6.87 -43.80 -27.72
CA TYR A 320 -7.17 -42.68 -28.62
C TYR A 320 -6.07 -42.49 -29.66
N THR A 321 -6.51 -42.55 -30.92
CA THR A 321 -5.79 -42.25 -32.16
C THR A 321 -5.52 -40.75 -32.31
N THR A 322 -4.30 -40.40 -32.71
CA THR A 322 -3.89 -39.07 -33.16
C THR A 322 -4.31 -38.81 -34.60
N PRO A 323 -4.54 -37.53 -34.96
CA PRO A 323 -3.95 -37.02 -36.19
C PRO A 323 -3.18 -35.71 -36.00
N SER A 324 -2.05 -35.70 -36.69
CA SER A 324 -1.10 -34.63 -36.91
C SER A 324 -1.67 -33.53 -37.82
N ALA A 325 -1.50 -32.26 -37.43
CA ALA A 325 -1.43 -31.12 -38.35
C ALA A 325 -0.88 -29.89 -37.62
N TYR A 326 0.38 -29.55 -37.88
CA TYR A 326 0.97 -28.24 -37.55
C TYR A 326 0.58 -27.23 -38.64
N PRO A 327 0.09 -26.03 -38.28
CA PRO A 327 0.17 -24.89 -39.17
C PRO A 327 1.45 -24.08 -38.94
N THR A 328 2.09 -23.81 -40.07
CA THR A 328 3.30 -23.03 -40.31
C THR A 328 3.21 -21.61 -39.74
N ALA A 329 4.30 -21.14 -39.11
CA ALA A 329 4.43 -19.77 -38.61
C ALA A 329 4.52 -18.74 -39.76
N PRO A 330 3.89 -17.56 -39.63
CA PRO A 330 4.09 -16.48 -40.58
C PRO A 330 5.41 -15.74 -40.34
N THR A 331 6.07 -15.43 -41.46
CA THR A 331 7.33 -14.72 -41.63
C THR A 331 7.26 -13.29 -41.07
N GLU A 332 8.21 -12.92 -40.20
CA GLU A 332 8.40 -11.54 -39.72
C GLU A 332 8.93 -10.62 -40.84
N PRO A 333 8.41 -9.38 -40.98
CA PRO A 333 9.04 -8.37 -41.81
C PRO A 333 10.24 -7.73 -41.09
N SER A 334 11.40 -7.82 -41.74
CA SER A 334 12.64 -7.14 -41.39
C SER A 334 12.46 -5.62 -41.36
N SER A 335 12.54 -5.01 -40.17
CA SER A 335 12.62 -3.56 -40.02
C SER A 335 14.09 -3.14 -39.85
N SER A 336 14.59 -2.42 -40.85
CA SER A 336 15.91 -1.79 -40.88
C SER A 336 15.89 -0.51 -40.05
N TYR A 337 16.51 -0.52 -38.86
CA TYR A 337 16.84 0.70 -38.13
C TYR A 337 18.18 1.27 -38.63
N PRO A 338 18.30 2.59 -38.86
CA PRO A 338 19.58 3.22 -39.15
C PRO A 338 20.46 3.27 -37.87
N PRO A 339 21.80 3.23 -38.02
CA PRO A 339 22.71 3.27 -36.88
C PRO A 339 22.68 4.64 -36.18
N PRO A 340 22.89 4.69 -34.86
CA PRO A 340 22.93 5.95 -34.11
C PRO A 340 24.15 6.78 -34.49
N SER A 341 23.91 8.07 -34.75
CA SER A 341 24.92 9.09 -34.98
C SER A 341 25.75 9.33 -33.72
N ALA A 342 27.07 9.34 -33.87
CA ALA A 342 28.03 9.70 -32.84
C ALA A 342 27.85 11.17 -32.43
N TYR A 343 27.65 11.42 -31.14
CA TYR A 343 27.79 12.75 -30.56
C TYR A 343 29.26 13.02 -30.23
N PRO A 344 29.79 14.23 -30.54
CA PRO A 344 31.14 14.61 -30.19
C PRO A 344 31.27 14.94 -28.71
N ASP A 345 32.40 14.47 -28.17
CA ASP A 345 32.95 14.67 -26.84
C ASP A 345 33.48 16.10 -26.67
N PRO A 346 33.02 16.91 -25.69
CA PRO A 346 33.62 18.20 -25.37
C PRO A 346 34.38 18.12 -24.04
N LEU A 347 35.62 17.65 -24.08
CA LEU A 347 36.60 17.88 -23.01
C LEU A 347 37.84 18.56 -23.59
N ALA A 348 37.90 19.88 -23.45
CA ALA A 348 39.13 20.65 -23.55
C ALA A 348 39.10 21.89 -22.63
N GLY A 349 39.87 21.80 -21.53
CA GLY A 349 40.74 22.89 -21.08
C GLY A 349 40.26 23.82 -19.97
N ALA A 350 40.80 23.62 -18.76
CA ALA A 350 41.28 24.71 -17.91
C ALA A 350 42.33 24.19 -16.89
N PRO A 351 43.56 24.74 -16.86
CA PRO A 351 44.56 24.37 -15.85
C PRO A 351 44.46 25.32 -14.64
N GLY A 352 44.14 24.76 -13.47
CA GLY A 352 44.17 25.47 -12.19
C GLY A 352 44.81 24.59 -11.11
N GLY A 353 46.11 24.74 -10.91
CA GLY A 353 46.86 24.00 -9.89
C GLY A 353 46.61 24.57 -8.49
N TYR A 354 46.11 23.75 -7.58
CA TYR A 354 46.23 23.95 -6.14
C TYR A 354 47.35 23.04 -5.60
N PRO A 355 48.17 23.52 -4.64
CA PRO A 355 49.23 22.71 -4.04
C PRO A 355 48.64 21.53 -3.23
N PRO A 356 49.31 20.36 -3.21
CA PRO A 356 48.82 19.19 -2.50
C PRO A 356 48.82 19.44 -0.98
N SER A 357 47.67 19.19 -0.36
CA SER A 357 47.56 19.13 1.09
C SER A 357 48.26 17.87 1.61
N ALA A 358 48.96 18.02 2.74
CA ALA A 358 49.70 16.94 3.39
C ALA A 358 48.80 15.74 3.73
N PRO A 359 49.32 14.50 3.67
CA PRO A 359 48.54 13.30 3.94
C PRO A 359 48.08 13.29 5.40
N THR A 360 46.77 13.39 5.60
CA THR A 360 46.16 13.08 6.89
C THR A 360 46.21 11.57 7.06
N THR A 361 46.91 11.08 8.08
CA THR A 361 46.89 9.68 8.47
C THR A 361 45.48 9.29 8.87
N SER A 362 44.74 8.73 7.91
CA SER A 362 43.44 8.11 8.12
C SER A 362 43.58 6.98 9.13
N ALA A 363 42.80 7.04 10.20
CA ALA A 363 42.61 5.88 11.08
C ALA A 363 42.11 4.69 10.23
N PRO A 364 42.50 3.45 10.55
CA PRO A 364 41.98 2.28 9.85
C PRO A 364 40.46 2.22 10.02
N PRO A 365 39.71 1.87 8.95
CA PRO A 365 38.27 1.78 9.02
C PRO A 365 37.84 0.73 10.06
N PRO A 366 36.72 0.97 10.77
CA PRO A 366 36.22 0.06 11.79
C PRO A 366 35.81 -1.30 11.18
N LYS A 367 36.06 -2.38 11.91
CA LYS A 367 35.62 -3.73 11.53
C LYS A 367 34.10 -3.87 11.68
N CYS A 368 33.46 -4.58 10.75
CA CYS A 368 32.02 -4.80 10.79
C CYS A 368 31.60 -5.61 12.03
N HIS A 369 30.47 -5.24 12.64
CA HIS A 369 29.89 -5.99 13.76
C HIS A 369 29.23 -7.28 13.25
N PRO A 370 29.55 -8.46 13.81
CA PRO A 370 29.14 -9.76 13.25
C PRO A 370 27.62 -10.01 13.27
N ASN A 371 26.89 -9.31 14.15
CA ASN A 371 25.45 -9.52 14.34
C ASN A 371 24.56 -8.44 13.69
N ILE A 372 25.13 -7.49 12.94
CA ILE A 372 24.37 -6.40 12.30
C ILE A 372 24.42 -6.60 10.78
N PRO A 373 23.29 -6.52 10.05
CA PRO A 373 23.28 -6.70 8.61
C PRO A 373 24.22 -5.74 7.87
N LYS A 374 24.91 -6.23 6.84
CA LYS A 374 25.94 -5.46 6.11
C LYS A 374 25.41 -4.17 5.48
N TYR A 375 24.18 -4.20 4.96
CA TYR A 375 23.55 -3.02 4.35
C TYR A 375 23.29 -1.87 5.33
N SER A 376 23.41 -2.12 6.64
CA SER A 376 23.30 -1.10 7.69
C SER A 376 24.65 -0.60 8.22
N GLN A 377 25.78 -1.03 7.64
CA GLN A 377 27.13 -0.65 8.05
C GLN A 377 27.97 -0.17 6.84
N PRO A 378 27.68 1.03 6.27
CA PRO A 378 28.28 1.47 5.01
C PRO A 378 29.79 1.76 5.07
N ASP A 379 30.36 1.99 6.27
CA ASP A 379 31.74 2.46 6.44
C ASP A 379 32.69 1.41 7.05
N CYS A 380 32.29 0.13 7.10
CA CYS A 380 33.13 -0.94 7.63
C CYS A 380 33.85 -1.75 6.53
N VAL A 381 35.07 -2.20 6.83
CA VAL A 381 35.90 -3.03 5.92
C VAL A 381 36.20 -4.37 6.61
N GLU A 382 36.14 -5.48 5.86
CA GLU A 382 36.42 -6.83 6.36
C GLU A 382 37.88 -7.07 6.73
#